data_AF-A0A0D6SXI4-F1
#
_entry.id   AF-A0A0D6SXI4-F1
#
_cell.length_a   1.000
_cell.length_b   1.000
_cell.length_c   1.000
_cell.angle_alpha   90.00
_cell.angle_beta   90.00
_cell.angle_gamma   90.00
#
_symmetry.space_group_name_H-M   'P 1'
#
loop_
_entity.id
_entity.type
_entity.pdbx_description
1 polymer ?
#
loop_
_entity_poly.entity_id
_entity_poly.type
_entity_poly.pdbx_seq_one_letter_code
_entity_poly.pdbx_strand_id
1 'polypeptide(L)' 'MDSLLGAVGRLLGELLVEVLLRWVLFGVGRVVLRLGTLGRYPRGHWLDDGWESAITCTVGLFVLLGAVVTLGTLMQ' A
#
# COMPACT_ATOMS: atom_id res chain seq x y z
N MET A 1 5.04 18.42 29.76
CA MET A 1 5.67 18.39 28.42
C MET A 1 5.56 17.01 27.78
N ASP A 2 5.34 15.96 28.58
CA ASP A 2 5.24 14.56 28.16
C ASP A 2 4.01 14.25 27.28
N SER A 3 2.89 14.95 27.49
CA SER A 3 1.67 14.73 26.70
C SER A 3 1.76 15.25 25.26
N LEU A 4 2.47 16.36 25.02
CA LEU A 4 2.68 16.90 23.67
C LEU A 4 3.66 16.03 22.87
N LEU A 5 4.75 15.57 23.51
CA LEU A 5 5.69 14.64 22.88
C LEU A 5 5.04 13.28 22.56
N GLY A 6 4.16 12.79 23.45
CA GLY A 6 3.38 11.58 23.19
C GLY A 6 2.38 11.73 22.03
N ALA A 7 1.71 12.88 21.92
CA ALA A 7 0.78 13.16 20.82
C ALA A 7 1.50 13.31 19.47
N VAL A 8 2.63 14.05 19.44
CA VAL A 8 3.46 14.21 18.23
C VAL A 8 4.08 12.87 17.83
N GLY A 9 4.54 12.07 18.78
CA GLY A 9 5.07 10.73 18.51
C GLY A 9 4.03 9.79 17.90
N ARG A 10 2.77 9.85 18.37
CA ARG A 10 1.65 9.09 17.76
C ARG A 10 1.35 9.55 16.34
N LEU A 11 1.23 10.86 16.12
CA LEU A 11 1.02 11.42 14.78
C LEU A 11 2.13 11.03 13.81
N LEU A 12 3.39 11.14 14.21
CA LEU A 12 4.53 10.72 13.38
C LEU A 12 4.51 9.21 13.13
N GLY A 13 4.15 8.41 14.12
CA GLY A 13 4.02 6.96 13.98
C GLY A 13 2.93 6.57 12.99
N GLU A 14 1.73 7.15 13.11
CA GLU A 14 0.62 6.91 12.19
C GLU A 14 0.98 7.33 10.76
N LEU A 15 1.58 8.51 10.60
CA LEU A 15 1.98 9.04 9.29
C LEU A 15 3.07 8.18 8.65
N LEU A 16 4.03 7.68 9.45
CA LEU A 16 5.05 6.74 8.99
C LEU A 16 4.42 5.42 8.53
N VAL A 17 3.49 4.86 9.31
CA VAL A 17 2.79 3.62 8.98
C VAL A 17 1.98 3.79 7.70
N GLU A 18 1.25 4.89 7.56
CA GLU A 18 0.46 5.19 6.38
C GLU A 18 1.33 5.28 5.12
N VAL A 19 2.44 6.03 5.20
CA VAL A 19 3.41 6.17 4.10
C VAL A 19 4.00 4.81 3.72
N LEU A 20 4.41 4.02 4.71
CA LEU A 20 5.00 2.70 4.48
C LEU A 20 3.98 1.74 3.84
N LEU A 21 2.75 1.73 4.36
CA LEU A 21 1.68 0.90 3.84
C LEU A 21 1.34 1.28 2.40
N ARG A 22 1.18 2.57 2.13
CA ARG A 22 0.89 3.08 0.78
C ARG A 22 2.01 2.74 -0.20
N TRP A 23 3.27 2.83 0.23
CA TRP A 23 4.42 2.42 -0.57
C TRP A 23 4.39 0.93 -0.93
N VAL A 24 4.13 0.05 0.06
CA VAL A 24 4.02 -1.41 -0.16
C VAL A 24 2.85 -1.75 -1.08
N LEU A 25 1.65 -1.24 -0.78
CA LEU A 25 0.44 -1.49 -1.57
C LEU A 25 0.62 -1.02 -3.01
N PHE A 26 1.11 0.20 -3.22
CA PHE A 26 1.35 0.72 -4.55
C PHE A 26 2.43 -0.08 -5.28
N GLY A 27 3.50 -0.49 -4.60
CA GLY A 27 4.55 -1.33 -5.17
C GLY A 27 4.01 -2.66 -5.71
N VAL A 28 3.27 -3.39 -4.88
CA VAL A 28 2.66 -4.67 -5.26
C VAL A 28 1.65 -4.48 -6.38
N GLY A 29 0.73 -3.53 -6.22
CA GLY A 29 -0.31 -3.26 -7.22
C GLY A 29 0.29 -2.83 -8.56
N ARG A 30 1.35 -2.04 -8.55
CA ARG A 30 2.05 -1.59 -9.76
C ARG A 30 2.65 -2.76 -10.53
N VAL A 31 3.27 -3.72 -9.84
CA VAL A 31 3.83 -4.91 -10.49
C VAL A 31 2.72 -5.69 -11.19
N VAL A 32 1.63 -5.98 -10.48
CA VAL A 32 0.50 -6.75 -11.02
C VAL A 32 -0.17 -6.03 -12.19
N LEU A 33 -0.44 -4.74 -12.04
CA LEU A 33 -1.04 -3.94 -13.09
C LEU A 33 -0.14 -3.77 -14.31
N ARG A 34 1.18 -3.62 -14.12
CA ARG A 34 2.12 -3.59 -15.26
C ARG A 34 2.14 -4.92 -15.99
N LEU A 35 2.08 -6.04 -15.28
CA LEU A 35 1.98 -7.36 -15.91
C LEU A 35 0.67 -7.50 -16.69
N GLY A 36 -0.47 -7.11 -16.11
CA GLY A 36 -1.77 -7.19 -16.76
C GLY A 36 -1.97 -6.22 -17.93
N THR A 37 -1.31 -5.05 -17.89
CA THR A 37 -1.47 -3.99 -18.92
C THR A 37 -0.29 -3.88 -19.89
N LEU A 38 0.63 -4.85 -19.87
CA LEU A 38 1.86 -4.85 -20.70
C LEU A 38 2.69 -3.57 -20.50
N GLY A 39 2.80 -3.12 -19.25
CA GLY A 39 3.59 -1.95 -18.86
C GLY A 39 2.93 -0.60 -19.13
N ARG A 40 1.68 -0.56 -19.62
CA ARG A 40 0.99 0.71 -19.96
C ARG A 40 0.45 1.48 -18.74
N TYR A 41 0.26 0.80 -17.62
CA TYR A 41 -0.35 1.32 -16.39
C TYR A 41 0.31 0.69 -15.15
N PRO A 42 0.40 1.38 -14.00
CA PRO A 42 0.09 2.79 -13.73
C PRO A 42 1.24 3.75 -14.11
N ARG A 43 0.89 4.96 -14.56
CA ARG A 43 1.86 5.98 -15.00
C ARG A 43 2.31 6.92 -13.89
N GLY A 44 1.42 7.21 -12.94
CA GLY A 44 1.71 8.06 -11.78
C GLY A 44 2.66 7.45 -10.74
N HIS A 45 2.91 8.24 -9.70
CA HIS A 45 3.69 7.88 -8.52
C HIS A 45 2.79 7.48 -7.35
N TRP A 46 3.41 6.85 -6.35
CA TRP A 46 2.72 6.37 -5.15
C TRP A 46 2.27 7.49 -4.21
N LEU A 47 2.90 8.67 -4.31
CA LEU A 47 2.52 9.89 -3.58
C LEU A 47 1.41 10.68 -4.26
N ASP A 48 1.09 10.40 -5.52
CA ASP A 48 0.07 11.16 -6.22
C ASP A 48 -1.30 10.80 -5.64
N ASP A 49 -2.09 11.78 -5.19
CA ASP A 49 -3.50 11.56 -4.80
C ASP A 49 -4.44 11.49 -6.01
N GLY A 50 -3.96 10.86 -7.08
CA GLY A 50 -4.71 10.63 -8.30
C GLY A 50 -5.53 9.34 -8.26
N TRP A 51 -6.53 9.26 -9.13
CA TRP A 51 -7.32 8.04 -9.35
C TRP A 51 -6.45 6.82 -9.69
N GLU A 52 -5.33 7.03 -10.39
CA GLU A 52 -4.41 5.94 -10.73
C GLU A 52 -3.72 5.33 -9.51
N SER A 53 -3.38 6.14 -8.50
CA SER A 53 -2.74 5.61 -7.29
C SER A 53 -3.74 4.86 -6.42
N ALA A 54 -4.98 5.36 -6.33
CA ALA A 54 -6.05 4.68 -5.61
C ALA A 54 -6.31 3.28 -6.18
N ILE A 55 -6.44 3.14 -7.51
CA ILE A 55 -6.59 1.84 -8.16
C ILE A 55 -5.38 0.95 -7.89
N THR A 56 -4.17 1.50 -8.03
CA THR A 56 -2.93 0.73 -7.85
C THR A 56 -2.82 0.19 -6.43
N CYS A 57 -3.05 1.02 -5.41
CA CYS A 57 -3.08 0.60 -4.02
C CYS A 57 -4.18 -0.43 -3.76
N THR A 58 -5.36 -0.26 -4.36
CA THR A 58 -6.48 -1.20 -4.23
C THR A 58 -6.11 -2.58 -4.77
N VAL A 59 -5.52 -2.65 -5.96
CA VAL A 59 -5.04 -3.93 -6.52
C VAL A 59 -3.97 -4.55 -5.64
N GLY A 60 -3.01 -3.75 -5.15
CA GLY A 60 -1.99 -4.23 -4.22
C GLY A 60 -2.58 -4.82 -2.94
N LEU A 61 -3.62 -4.19 -2.39
CA LEU A 61 -4.33 -4.68 -1.21
C LEU A 61 -5.00 -6.03 -1.48
N PHE A 62 -5.72 -6.17 -2.60
CA PHE A 62 -6.35 -7.45 -2.97
C PHE A 62 -5.33 -8.57 -3.14
N VAL A 63 -4.19 -8.27 -3.75
CA VAL A 63 -3.11 -9.25 -3.96
C VAL A 63 -2.53 -9.69 -2.62
N LEU A 64 -2.27 -8.76 -1.71
CA LEU A 64 -1.76 -9.08 -0.38
C LEU A 64 -2.77 -9.88 0.47
N LEU A 65 -4.05 -9.48 0.45
CA LEU A 65 -5.10 -10.24 1.12
C LEU A 65 -5.23 -11.65 0.56
N GLY A 66 -5.21 -11.80 -0.78
CA GLY A 66 -5.20 -13.10 -1.44
C GLY A 66 -4.00 -13.94 -1.00
N ALA A 67 -2.80 -13.37 -0.99
CA ALA A 67 -1.59 -14.08 -0.54
C ALA A 67 -1.68 -14.52 0.93
N VAL A 68 -2.20 -13.67 1.82
CA VAL A 68 -2.40 -14.01 3.24
C VAL A 68 -3.41 -15.15 3.39
N VAL A 69 -4.54 -15.08 2.68
CA VAL A 69 -5.55 -16.15 2.71
C VAL A 69 -4.97 -17.46 2.18
N THR A 70 -4.28 -17.43 1.04
CA THR A 70 -3.65 -18.62 0.45
C THR A 70 -2.59 -19.24 1.38
N LEU A 71 -1.72 -18.42 1.97
CA LEU A 71 -0.74 -18.89 2.96
C LEU A 71 -1.43 -19.50 4.18
N GLY A 72 -2.49 -18.86 4.69
CA GLY A 72 -3.29 -19.38 5.79
C GLY A 72 -3.86 -20.77 5.47
N THR A 73 -4.44 -20.95 4.28
CA THR A 73 -4.98 -22.25 3.85
C THR A 73 -3.91 -23.31 3.59
N LEU A 74 -2.68 -22.93 3.24
CA LEU A 74 -1.57 -23.87 3.01
C LEU A 74 -0.91 -24.35 4.31
N MET A 75 -1.06 -23.60 5.40
CA MET A 75 -0.51 -23.94 6.71
C MET A 75 -1.50 -24.71 7.60
N GLN A 76 -2.75 -24.91 7.14
CA GLN A 76 -3.77 -25.73 7.79
C GLN A 76 -3.72 -27.17 7.28
#